data_AF-A0AAE0L8P9-F1
#
_entry.id   AF-A0AAE0L8P9-F1
#
_cell.length_a   1.000
_cell.length_b   1.000
_cell.length_c   1.000
_cell.angle_alpha   90.00
_cell.angle_beta   90.00
_cell.angle_gamma   90.00
#
_symmetry.space_group_name_H-M   'P 1'
#
loop_
_entity.id
_entity.type
_entity.pdbx_description
1 polymer ?
#
loop_
_entity_poly.entity_id
_entity_poly.type
_entity_poly.pdbx_seq_one_letter_code
_entity_poly.pdbx_strand_id
1 'polypeptide(L)'
;MLLEPFCVLLTILSHSFAHHPAIRAGSMWKYVLLLLAVAQVSLASPHQHLEAVERFREYLKIRTDQPTPDYAAAATFLIDQAEDMKLPYEKFEFVEGKPVIVLKWAGQQPELESVMLNSHIDVVPAEVSKWQKPPFGAEVDEQGNIYARGAQDMKCVGMQYLEAIRRLQAAGYRPLRTVYVTFVPDEEVGGKAGMLPFTESDFFQAMQVGVSLDEGWATPEEVYPVFYAERTPWWLVIRSSGNPGHGSKLYDNSAMEGLLVRRRRIPPLRDSRRVEGLCGIEEDPKL
;
A
#
# COMPACT_ATOMS: atom_id res chain seq x y z
N MET A 1 -22.11 -5.62 25.37
CA MET A 1 -22.24 -4.68 26.51
C MET A 1 -21.49 -3.39 26.18
N LEU A 2 -21.88 -2.69 25.11
CA LEU A 2 -21.19 -1.49 24.60
C LEU A 2 -22.22 -0.53 23.97
N LEU A 3 -23.15 -0.04 24.79
CA LEU A 3 -24.14 0.99 24.39
C LEU A 3 -23.94 2.31 25.14
N GLU A 4 -22.86 2.45 25.91
CA GLU A 4 -22.71 3.56 26.87
C GLU A 4 -21.79 4.73 26.45
N PRO A 5 -20.91 4.71 25.43
CA PRO A 5 -20.13 5.92 25.12
C PRO A 5 -20.86 6.93 24.19
N PHE A 6 -21.98 6.56 23.57
CA PHE A 6 -22.68 7.43 22.59
C PHE A 6 -23.48 8.58 23.22
N CYS A 7 -23.91 8.47 24.48
CA CYS A 7 -24.68 9.54 25.13
C CYS A 7 -23.82 10.73 25.57
N VAL A 8 -22.52 10.53 25.85
CA VAL A 8 -21.68 11.60 26.43
C VAL A 8 -21.15 12.56 25.35
N LEU A 9 -20.92 12.10 24.11
CA LEU A 9 -20.39 12.94 23.03
C LEU A 9 -21.43 13.91 22.45
N LEU A 10 -22.71 13.53 22.43
CA LEU A 10 -23.82 14.39 21.98
C LEU A 10 -24.15 15.53 22.97
N THR A 11 -23.91 15.33 24.27
CA THR A 11 -24.15 16.36 25.29
C THR A 11 -23.01 17.39 25.37
N ILE A 12 -21.77 16.97 25.09
CA ILE A 12 -20.61 17.88 25.11
C ILE A 12 -20.60 18.80 23.89
N LEU A 13 -20.98 18.30 22.70
CA LEU A 13 -21.00 19.11 21.47
C LEU A 13 -22.20 20.07 21.38
N SER A 14 -23.29 19.82 22.12
CA SER A 14 -24.44 20.74 22.18
C SER A 14 -24.19 21.95 23.09
N HIS A 15 -23.25 21.88 24.05
CA HIS A 15 -22.96 22.99 24.97
C HIS A 15 -21.79 23.89 24.53
N SER A 16 -20.90 23.45 23.63
CA SER A 16 -19.72 24.25 23.24
C SER A 16 -19.89 25.15 22.00
N PHE A 17 -20.99 25.08 21.26
CA PHE A 17 -21.15 25.84 19.99
C PHE A 17 -22.19 26.97 20.02
N ALA A 18 -22.75 27.31 21.19
CA ALA A 18 -23.74 28.38 21.32
C ALA A 18 -23.16 29.82 21.23
N HIS A 19 -21.83 30.01 21.16
CA HIS A 19 -21.22 31.34 21.35
C HIS A 19 -20.28 31.85 20.24
N HIS A 20 -20.24 31.25 19.04
CA HIS A 20 -19.39 31.75 17.96
C HIS A 20 -20.17 32.63 16.95
N PRO A 21 -19.77 33.90 16.68
CA PRO A 21 -20.59 34.84 15.88
C PRO A 21 -20.58 34.64 14.35
N ALA A 22 -20.22 33.45 13.85
CA ALA A 22 -20.02 33.20 12.42
C ALA A 22 -21.06 32.25 11.79
N ILE A 23 -22.22 32.03 12.42
CA ILE A 23 -23.26 31.14 11.88
C ILE A 23 -24.24 31.96 11.02
N ARG A 24 -23.89 32.18 9.75
CA ARG A 24 -24.89 32.57 8.73
C ARG A 24 -25.79 31.36 8.45
N ALA A 25 -27.10 31.56 8.54
CA ALA A 25 -28.18 30.57 8.45
C ALA A 25 -28.25 29.72 7.15
N GLY A 26 -27.28 29.85 6.23
CA GLY A 26 -27.26 29.14 4.95
C GLY A 26 -26.31 27.94 4.85
N SER A 27 -25.55 27.58 5.89
CA SER A 27 -24.54 26.49 5.82
C SER A 27 -24.86 25.26 6.67
N MET A 28 -25.79 25.37 7.62
CA MET A 28 -26.07 24.32 8.61
C MET A 28 -26.62 23.03 7.99
N TRP A 29 -27.43 23.14 6.94
CA TRP A 29 -28.02 22.01 6.21
C TRP A 29 -26.99 21.16 5.46
N LYS A 30 -25.87 21.75 4.99
CA LYS A 30 -24.79 21.00 4.34
C LYS A 30 -24.06 20.08 5.31
N TYR A 31 -23.87 20.54 6.55
CA TYR A 31 -23.25 19.73 7.61
C TYR A 31 -24.20 18.66 8.14
N VAL A 32 -25.50 18.96 8.24
CA VAL A 32 -26.52 17.96 8.60
C VAL A 32 -26.65 16.88 7.52
N LEU A 33 -26.59 17.24 6.24
CA LEU A 33 -26.59 16.27 5.13
C LEU A 33 -25.29 15.44 5.09
N LEU A 34 -24.14 16.05 5.37
CA LEU A 34 -22.88 15.33 5.50
C LEU A 34 -22.92 14.35 6.69
N LEU A 35 -23.45 14.76 7.84
CA LEU A 35 -23.62 13.92 9.02
C LEU A 35 -24.63 12.78 8.79
N LEU A 36 -25.72 13.04 8.05
CA LEU A 36 -26.70 12.01 7.67
C LEU A 36 -26.12 11.02 6.66
N ALA A 37 -25.30 11.48 5.69
CA ALA A 37 -24.60 10.60 4.76
C ALA A 37 -23.57 9.72 5.48
N VAL A 38 -22.81 10.27 6.45
CA VAL A 38 -21.87 9.49 7.27
C VAL A 38 -22.62 8.50 8.18
N ALA A 39 -23.77 8.88 8.75
CA ALA A 39 -24.58 7.99 9.57
C ALA A 39 -25.18 6.82 8.75
N GLN A 40 -25.52 7.03 7.47
CA GLN A 40 -26.00 5.96 6.59
C GLN A 40 -24.88 5.01 6.13
N VAL A 41 -23.65 5.50 5.97
CA VAL A 41 -22.47 4.65 5.69
C VAL A 41 -22.17 3.67 6.84
N SER A 42 -22.58 4.02 8.07
CA SER A 42 -22.32 3.22 9.27
C SER A 42 -23.27 2.03 9.49
N LEU A 43 -24.32 1.89 8.67
CA LEU A 43 -25.25 0.74 8.71
C LEU A 43 -24.95 -0.24 7.57
N ALA A 44 -23.69 -0.64 7.41
CA ALA A 44 -23.40 -1.78 6.55
C ALA A 44 -23.99 -3.04 7.18
N SER A 45 -24.76 -3.79 6.39
CA SER A 45 -25.34 -5.04 6.88
C SER A 45 -24.21 -6.03 7.23
N PRO A 46 -24.40 -6.92 8.21
CA PRO A 46 -23.42 -7.97 8.52
C PRO A 46 -22.99 -8.77 7.28
N HIS A 47 -23.90 -8.93 6.30
CA HIS A 47 -23.62 -9.58 5.02
C HIS A 47 -22.55 -8.86 4.18
N GLN A 48 -22.65 -7.53 4.06
CA GLN A 48 -21.68 -6.74 3.28
C GLN A 48 -20.27 -6.74 3.90
N HIS A 49 -20.19 -6.83 5.22
CA HIS A 49 -18.90 -6.98 5.90
C HIS A 49 -18.25 -8.33 5.60
N LEU A 50 -19.04 -9.41 5.57
CA LEU A 50 -18.54 -10.75 5.26
C LEU A 50 -18.03 -10.83 3.81
N GLU A 51 -18.76 -10.27 2.86
CA GLU A 51 -18.33 -10.26 1.45
C GLU A 51 -17.00 -9.52 1.23
N ALA A 52 -16.82 -8.36 1.87
CA ALA A 52 -15.59 -7.59 1.79
C ALA A 52 -14.38 -8.40 2.30
N VAL A 53 -14.58 -9.10 3.42
CA VAL A 53 -13.56 -9.99 4.00
C VAL A 53 -13.27 -11.17 3.09
N GLU A 54 -14.29 -11.80 2.50
CA GLU A 54 -14.08 -12.93 1.57
C GLU A 54 -13.33 -12.52 0.31
N ARG A 55 -13.69 -11.39 -0.33
CA ARG A 55 -12.92 -10.87 -1.48
C ARG A 55 -11.47 -10.59 -1.12
N PHE A 56 -11.23 -10.04 0.07
CA PHE A 56 -9.85 -9.84 0.54
C PHE A 56 -9.11 -11.16 0.75
N ARG A 57 -9.76 -12.16 1.34
CA ARG A 57 -9.18 -13.50 1.52
C ARG A 57 -8.91 -14.20 0.18
N GLU A 58 -9.75 -14.00 -0.83
CA GLU A 58 -9.50 -14.47 -2.19
C GLU A 58 -8.25 -13.83 -2.78
N TYR A 59 -8.09 -12.51 -2.64
CA TYR A 59 -6.91 -11.82 -3.13
C TYR A 59 -5.61 -12.27 -2.43
N LEU A 60 -5.68 -12.58 -1.14
CA LEU A 60 -4.56 -13.08 -0.34
C LEU A 60 -4.11 -14.49 -0.73
N LYS A 61 -5.02 -15.31 -1.29
CA LYS A 61 -4.67 -16.66 -1.77
C LYS A 61 -3.87 -16.63 -3.07
N ILE A 62 -3.88 -15.52 -3.79
CA ILE A 62 -3.09 -15.34 -5.01
C ILE A 62 -1.62 -15.10 -4.62
N ARG A 63 -0.76 -16.02 -5.07
CA ARG A 63 0.66 -16.04 -4.73
C ARG A 63 1.45 -15.06 -5.57
N THR A 64 1.59 -13.84 -5.07
CA THR A 64 2.38 -12.78 -5.70
C THR A 64 3.74 -12.59 -5.01
N ASP A 65 4.27 -13.65 -4.37
CA ASP A 65 5.57 -13.57 -3.69
C ASP A 65 6.75 -13.61 -4.66
N GLN A 66 7.72 -12.73 -4.40
CA GLN A 66 9.00 -12.73 -5.11
C GLN A 66 9.74 -14.08 -4.92
N PRO A 67 10.53 -14.55 -5.90
CA PRO A 67 10.94 -13.87 -7.15
C PRO A 67 10.03 -14.15 -8.35
N THR A 68 8.95 -14.93 -8.20
CA THR A 68 8.05 -15.30 -9.31
C THR A 68 6.59 -15.00 -8.95
N PRO A 69 6.20 -13.72 -8.81
CA PRO A 69 4.82 -13.36 -8.49
C PRO A 69 3.85 -13.81 -9.59
N ASP A 70 2.70 -14.39 -9.22
CA ASP A 70 1.59 -14.64 -10.13
C ASP A 70 0.79 -13.35 -10.39
N TYR A 71 1.42 -12.42 -11.11
CA TYR A 71 0.78 -11.16 -11.48
C TYR A 71 -0.41 -11.34 -12.42
N ALA A 72 -0.43 -12.42 -13.22
CA ALA A 72 -1.52 -12.69 -14.14
C ALA A 72 -2.82 -12.98 -13.37
N ALA A 73 -2.78 -13.90 -12.40
CA ALA A 73 -3.94 -14.20 -11.56
C ALA A 73 -4.38 -12.98 -10.75
N ALA A 74 -3.43 -12.21 -10.21
CA ALA A 74 -3.73 -11.00 -9.46
C ALA A 74 -4.40 -9.94 -10.35
N ALA A 75 -3.93 -9.78 -11.59
CA ALA A 75 -4.50 -8.85 -12.54
C ALA A 75 -5.92 -9.23 -12.95
N THR A 76 -6.16 -10.52 -13.22
CA THR A 76 -7.52 -11.03 -13.47
C THR A 76 -8.43 -10.71 -12.31
N PHE A 77 -8.03 -11.03 -11.07
CA PHE A 77 -8.84 -10.75 -9.89
C PHE A 77 -9.22 -9.26 -9.78
N LEU A 78 -8.25 -8.36 -9.95
CA LEU A 78 -8.45 -6.92 -9.83
C LEU A 78 -9.33 -6.34 -10.95
N ILE A 79 -9.18 -6.87 -12.17
CA ILE A 79 -10.05 -6.53 -13.30
C ILE A 79 -11.48 -7.01 -13.05
N ASP A 80 -11.67 -8.23 -12.52
CA ASP A 80 -12.99 -8.74 -12.15
C ASP A 80 -13.65 -7.83 -11.10
N GLN A 81 -12.89 -7.28 -10.16
CA GLN A 81 -13.40 -6.28 -9.21
C GLN A 81 -13.85 -4.98 -9.91
N ALA A 82 -13.06 -4.50 -10.86
CA ALA A 82 -13.40 -3.30 -11.65
C ALA A 82 -14.70 -3.49 -12.43
N GLU A 83 -14.86 -4.66 -13.08
CA GLU A 83 -16.02 -5.01 -13.88
C GLU A 83 -17.29 -5.14 -13.04
N ASP A 84 -17.20 -5.81 -11.89
CA ASP A 84 -18.28 -5.90 -10.88
C ASP A 84 -18.77 -4.51 -10.45
N MET A 85 -17.82 -3.60 -10.18
CA MET A 85 -18.10 -2.22 -9.78
C MET A 85 -18.45 -1.29 -10.95
N LYS A 86 -18.39 -1.79 -12.19
CA LYS A 86 -18.58 -1.02 -13.43
C LYS A 86 -17.65 0.20 -13.53
N LEU A 87 -16.43 0.06 -13.05
CA LEU A 87 -15.38 1.07 -13.20
C LEU A 87 -14.60 0.80 -14.48
N PRO A 88 -14.45 1.80 -15.38
CA PRO A 88 -13.48 1.73 -16.46
C PRO A 88 -12.09 1.43 -15.90
N TYR A 89 -11.34 0.57 -16.59
CA TYR A 89 -9.97 0.24 -16.24
C TYR A 89 -9.07 0.24 -17.47
N GLU A 90 -7.77 0.43 -17.24
CA GLU A 90 -6.72 0.28 -18.23
C GLU A 90 -5.65 -0.66 -17.66
N LYS A 91 -5.04 -1.46 -18.53
CA LYS A 91 -3.91 -2.33 -18.19
C LYS A 91 -2.72 -1.96 -19.05
N PHE A 92 -1.62 -1.58 -18.39
CA PHE A 92 -0.34 -1.30 -19.03
C PHE A 92 0.67 -2.39 -18.71
N GLU A 93 1.59 -2.63 -19.62
CA GLU A 93 2.65 -3.63 -19.44
C GLU A 93 3.93 -3.07 -20.06
N PHE A 94 4.73 -2.41 -19.22
CA PHE A 94 6.01 -1.80 -19.63
C PHE A 94 7.13 -2.85 -19.69
N VAL A 95 7.00 -3.90 -18.87
CA VAL A 95 7.86 -5.08 -18.86
C VAL A 95 6.96 -6.30 -18.90
N GLU A 96 7.30 -7.27 -19.76
CA GLU A 96 6.53 -8.50 -19.94
C GLU A 96 6.28 -9.22 -18.60
N GLY A 97 5.02 -9.57 -18.36
CA GLY A 97 4.56 -10.24 -17.14
C GLY A 97 4.38 -9.32 -15.92
N LYS A 98 4.60 -8.00 -16.04
CA LYS A 98 4.49 -7.03 -14.94
C LYS A 98 3.43 -5.95 -15.26
N PRO A 99 2.14 -6.25 -15.05
CA PRO A 99 1.05 -5.35 -15.39
C PRO A 99 0.89 -4.24 -14.36
N VAL A 100 0.64 -3.01 -14.83
CA VAL A 100 0.07 -1.91 -14.05
C VAL A 100 -1.40 -1.80 -14.39
N ILE A 101 -2.27 -1.82 -13.38
CA ILE A 101 -3.72 -1.78 -13.56
C ILE A 101 -4.23 -0.47 -12.97
N VAL A 102 -5.01 0.27 -13.75
CA VAL A 102 -5.56 1.57 -13.34
C VAL A 102 -7.07 1.54 -13.46
N LEU A 103 -7.77 1.62 -12.35
CA LEU A 103 -9.22 1.80 -12.32
C LEU A 103 -9.54 3.29 -12.24
N LYS A 104 -10.59 3.72 -12.94
CA LYS A 104 -11.02 5.12 -12.98
C LYS A 104 -12.44 5.27 -12.45
N TRP A 105 -12.59 6.03 -11.36
CA TRP A 105 -13.88 6.49 -10.87
C TRP A 105 -14.05 7.98 -11.20
N ALA A 106 -14.85 8.25 -12.24
CA ALA A 106 -15.02 9.59 -12.79
C ALA A 106 -15.63 10.57 -11.76
N GLY A 107 -14.99 11.73 -11.65
CA GLY A 107 -15.48 12.84 -10.83
C GLY A 107 -16.59 13.63 -11.51
N GLN A 108 -17.29 14.46 -10.72
CA GLN A 108 -18.26 15.43 -11.22
C GLN A 108 -17.59 16.60 -11.95
N GLN A 109 -16.34 16.90 -11.63
CA GLN A 109 -15.50 17.96 -12.22
C GLN A 109 -14.18 17.34 -12.69
N PRO A 110 -14.17 16.64 -13.85
CA PRO A 110 -13.00 15.92 -14.36
C PRO A 110 -11.83 16.82 -14.75
N GLU A 111 -12.04 18.14 -14.85
CA GLU A 111 -11.02 19.16 -15.10
C GLU A 111 -10.16 19.50 -13.87
N LEU A 112 -10.59 19.09 -12.67
CA LEU A 112 -9.78 19.23 -11.47
C LEU A 112 -8.69 18.15 -11.43
N GLU A 113 -7.56 18.49 -10.81
CA GLU A 113 -6.52 17.52 -10.50
C GLU A 113 -7.10 16.31 -9.75
N SER A 114 -6.66 15.12 -10.15
CA SER A 114 -7.20 13.85 -9.67
C SER A 114 -6.60 13.43 -8.33
N VAL A 115 -7.23 12.45 -7.70
CA VAL A 115 -6.69 11.73 -6.54
C VAL A 115 -6.27 10.34 -6.99
N MET A 116 -5.03 9.95 -6.71
CA MET A 116 -4.52 8.60 -6.94
C MET A 116 -4.47 7.83 -5.62
N LEU A 117 -5.01 6.62 -5.61
CA LEU A 117 -4.96 5.66 -4.51
C LEU A 117 -4.10 4.49 -4.98
N ASN A 118 -2.86 4.41 -4.49
CA ASN A 118 -1.89 3.43 -4.93
C ASN A 118 -1.87 2.19 -4.04
N SER A 119 -1.65 1.03 -4.66
CA SER A 119 -1.35 -0.22 -4.01
C SER A 119 -0.37 -1.01 -4.86
N HIS A 120 0.61 -1.67 -4.23
CA HIS A 120 1.40 -2.68 -4.93
C HIS A 120 0.74 -4.06 -4.88
N ILE A 121 1.11 -4.93 -5.83
CA ILE A 121 0.52 -6.27 -6.03
C ILE A 121 1.42 -7.36 -5.42
N ASP A 122 2.74 -7.21 -5.55
CA ASP A 122 3.71 -8.17 -5.07
C ASP A 122 3.85 -8.17 -3.56
N VAL A 123 4.51 -9.19 -3.05
CA VAL A 123 4.77 -9.35 -1.63
C VAL A 123 6.15 -9.96 -1.44
N VAL A 124 6.80 -9.67 -0.32
CA VAL A 124 8.05 -10.38 0.02
C VAL A 124 7.86 -11.90 0.17
N PRO A 125 8.94 -12.70 -0.02
CA PRO A 125 8.89 -14.14 0.18
C PRO A 125 8.36 -14.57 1.56
N ALA A 126 7.76 -15.77 1.61
CA ALA A 126 7.31 -16.40 2.85
C ALA A 126 8.09 -17.69 3.15
N GLU A 127 8.76 -17.75 4.30
CA GLU A 127 9.44 -18.96 4.77
C GLU A 127 8.45 -19.90 5.46
N VAL A 128 7.74 -20.71 4.67
CA VAL A 128 6.59 -21.55 5.09
C VAL A 128 6.80 -22.30 6.41
N SER A 129 8.01 -22.82 6.68
CA SER A 129 8.34 -23.57 7.91
C SER A 129 8.24 -22.74 9.20
N LYS A 130 8.29 -21.41 9.11
CA LYS A 130 8.17 -20.50 10.25
C LYS A 130 6.76 -19.95 10.46
N TRP A 131 5.83 -20.28 9.56
CA TRP A 131 4.46 -19.81 9.69
C TRP A 131 3.62 -20.78 10.52
N GLN A 132 2.82 -20.23 11.43
CA GLN A 132 1.84 -21.02 12.20
C GLN A 132 0.66 -21.48 11.32
N LYS A 133 0.35 -20.69 10.28
CA LYS A 133 -0.73 -20.92 9.31
C LYS A 133 -0.16 -20.80 7.88
N PRO A 134 -0.67 -21.51 6.87
CA PRO A 134 -0.19 -21.37 5.49
C PRO A 134 -0.19 -19.91 5.03
N PRO A 135 0.92 -19.36 4.52
CA PRO A 135 1.05 -17.93 4.22
C PRO A 135 0.09 -17.44 3.14
N PHE A 136 -0.45 -18.32 2.30
CA PHE A 136 -1.43 -17.98 1.27
C PHE A 136 -2.75 -18.72 1.48
N GLY A 137 -3.02 -19.17 2.72
CA GLY A 137 -4.29 -19.82 3.08
C GLY A 137 -5.41 -18.83 3.39
N ALA A 138 -5.05 -17.60 3.80
CA ALA A 138 -5.98 -16.59 4.30
C ALA A 138 -6.90 -17.15 5.40
N GLU A 139 -6.29 -17.85 6.37
CA GLU A 139 -7.00 -18.43 7.51
C GLU A 139 -7.44 -17.33 8.48
N VAL A 140 -8.66 -17.45 8.99
CA VAL A 140 -9.21 -16.57 10.02
C VAL A 140 -9.20 -17.32 11.35
N ASP A 141 -8.63 -16.72 12.40
CA ASP A 141 -8.69 -17.30 13.74
C ASP A 141 -10.03 -16.99 14.46
N GLU A 142 -10.18 -17.50 15.67
CA GLU A 142 -11.36 -17.29 16.50
C GLU A 142 -11.53 -15.82 16.94
N GLN A 143 -10.47 -15.01 16.85
CA GLN A 143 -10.45 -13.58 17.19
C GLN A 143 -10.74 -12.70 15.96
N GLY A 144 -10.87 -13.29 14.77
CA GLY A 144 -11.12 -12.57 13.52
C GLY A 144 -9.86 -12.07 12.81
N ASN A 145 -8.67 -12.46 13.25
CA ASN A 145 -7.42 -12.10 12.59
C ASN A 145 -7.21 -12.95 11.35
N ILE A 146 -6.80 -12.33 10.24
CA ILE A 146 -6.47 -13.02 8.99
C ILE A 146 -4.96 -13.27 8.94
N TYR A 147 -4.56 -14.53 8.81
CA TYR A 147 -3.17 -14.93 8.64
C TYR A 147 -2.87 -15.19 7.15
N ALA A 148 -2.15 -14.25 6.53
CA ALA A 148 -1.59 -14.41 5.20
C ALA A 148 -0.45 -13.41 4.93
N ARG A 149 0.48 -13.78 4.04
CA ARG A 149 1.39 -12.86 3.38
C ARG A 149 0.57 -11.91 2.51
N GLY A 150 0.87 -10.62 2.56
CA GLY A 150 0.06 -9.58 1.91
C GLY A 150 -1.06 -9.01 2.78
N ALA A 151 -1.36 -9.63 3.93
CA ALA A 151 -2.52 -9.21 4.74
C ALA A 151 -2.37 -7.83 5.36
N GLN A 152 -1.14 -7.39 5.62
CA GLN A 152 -0.82 -6.07 6.13
C GLN A 152 -0.13 -5.18 5.09
N ASP A 153 0.74 -5.77 4.28
CA ASP A 153 1.60 -5.08 3.32
C ASP A 153 1.47 -5.74 1.93
N MET A 154 0.74 -5.15 1.00
CA MET A 154 -0.25 -4.08 1.26
C MET A 154 -1.63 -4.35 0.66
N LYS A 155 -1.92 -5.63 0.33
CA LYS A 155 -3.18 -6.03 -0.32
C LYS A 155 -4.43 -5.56 0.43
N CYS A 156 -4.34 -5.39 1.76
CA CYS A 156 -5.45 -4.85 2.55
C CYS A 156 -5.82 -3.41 2.16
N VAL A 157 -4.84 -2.55 1.90
CA VAL A 157 -5.04 -1.15 1.54
C VAL A 157 -5.75 -1.05 0.19
N GLY A 158 -5.25 -1.79 -0.81
CA GLY A 158 -5.90 -1.89 -2.13
C GLY A 158 -7.36 -2.36 -2.05
N MET A 159 -7.63 -3.40 -1.25
CA MET A 159 -9.01 -3.88 -1.05
C MET A 159 -9.88 -2.87 -0.30
N GLN A 160 -9.34 -2.18 0.71
CA GLN A 160 -10.07 -1.13 1.42
C GLN A 160 -10.53 -0.01 0.47
N TYR A 161 -9.70 0.37 -0.51
CA TYR A 161 -10.11 1.34 -1.54
C TYR A 161 -11.29 0.85 -2.36
N LEU A 162 -11.23 -0.40 -2.86
CA LEU A 162 -12.32 -0.97 -3.67
C LEU A 162 -13.63 -1.08 -2.85
N GLU A 163 -13.55 -1.54 -1.61
CA GLU A 163 -14.71 -1.66 -0.72
C GLU A 163 -15.30 -0.29 -0.31
N ALA A 164 -14.45 0.72 -0.11
CA ALA A 164 -14.91 2.08 0.12
C ALA A 164 -15.67 2.62 -1.09
N ILE A 165 -15.15 2.42 -2.31
CA ILE A 165 -15.82 2.84 -3.54
C ILE A 165 -17.16 2.13 -3.70
N ARG A 166 -17.23 0.80 -3.49
CA ARG A 166 -18.50 0.04 -3.53
C ARG A 166 -19.56 0.63 -2.61
N ARG A 167 -19.19 0.88 -1.35
CA ARG A 167 -20.11 1.45 -0.34
C ARG A 167 -20.60 2.84 -0.74
N LEU A 168 -19.69 3.68 -1.24
CA LEU A 168 -20.03 5.03 -1.68
C LEU A 168 -20.90 5.02 -2.95
N GLN A 169 -20.63 4.16 -3.93
CA GLN A 169 -21.47 3.97 -5.11
C GLN A 169 -22.87 3.49 -4.72
N ALA A 170 -22.98 2.53 -3.80
CA ALA A 170 -24.26 2.03 -3.29
C ALA A 170 -25.06 3.11 -2.55
N ALA A 171 -24.37 4.04 -1.89
CA ALA A 171 -24.97 5.22 -1.27
C ALA A 171 -25.30 6.34 -2.27
N GLY A 172 -25.05 6.15 -3.58
CA GLY A 172 -25.30 7.15 -4.62
C GLY A 172 -24.30 8.30 -4.63
N TYR A 173 -23.19 8.19 -3.91
CA TYR A 173 -22.15 9.22 -3.88
C TYR A 173 -21.37 9.24 -5.20
N ARG A 174 -21.01 10.46 -5.63
CA ARG A 174 -20.09 10.70 -6.74
C ARG A 174 -19.00 11.66 -6.29
N PRO A 175 -17.71 11.34 -6.49
CA PRO A 175 -16.63 12.20 -6.05
C PRO A 175 -16.60 13.50 -6.86
N LEU A 176 -16.10 14.58 -6.25
CA LEU A 176 -15.91 15.85 -6.96
C LEU A 176 -14.80 15.71 -8.02
N ARG A 177 -13.64 15.20 -7.61
CA ARG A 177 -12.48 14.91 -8.46
C ARG A 177 -12.56 13.50 -9.02
N THR A 178 -11.90 13.27 -10.16
CA THR A 178 -11.65 11.90 -10.62
C THR A 178 -10.73 11.19 -9.62
N VAL A 179 -11.08 9.95 -9.28
CA VAL A 179 -10.27 9.07 -8.45
C VAL A 179 -9.71 7.96 -9.33
N TYR A 180 -8.40 7.77 -9.29
CA TYR A 180 -7.71 6.64 -9.90
C TYR A 180 -7.25 5.69 -8.82
N VAL A 181 -7.49 4.39 -8.98
CA VAL A 181 -6.90 3.36 -8.12
C VAL A 181 -5.86 2.61 -8.94
N THR A 182 -4.61 2.63 -8.51
CA THR A 182 -3.49 2.01 -9.21
C THR A 182 -3.04 0.76 -8.47
N PHE A 183 -2.89 -0.32 -9.20
CA PHE A 183 -2.26 -1.56 -8.72
C PHE A 183 -0.98 -1.77 -9.53
N VAL A 184 0.17 -1.65 -8.87
CA VAL A 184 1.49 -1.70 -9.52
C VAL A 184 2.29 -2.92 -9.11
N PRO A 185 3.13 -3.47 -10.00
CA PRO A 185 4.06 -4.55 -9.65
C PRO A 185 5.38 -3.98 -9.12
N ASP A 186 6.19 -4.87 -8.58
CA ASP A 186 7.64 -4.71 -8.37
C ASP A 186 8.05 -3.78 -7.23
N GLU A 187 7.12 -3.34 -6.37
CA GLU A 187 7.43 -2.39 -5.28
C GLU A 187 8.46 -2.96 -4.32
N GLU A 188 8.29 -4.22 -3.92
CA GLU A 188 9.12 -4.93 -2.92
C GLU A 188 10.57 -5.14 -3.38
N VAL A 189 10.84 -4.88 -4.67
CA VAL A 189 12.16 -4.94 -5.29
C VAL A 189 12.59 -3.60 -5.93
N GLY A 190 11.89 -2.51 -5.62
CA GLY A 190 12.30 -1.13 -5.92
C GLY A 190 11.51 -0.41 -7.03
N GLY A 191 10.43 -1.02 -7.56
CA GLY A 191 9.47 -0.36 -8.46
C GLY A 191 9.97 -0.06 -9.88
N LYS A 192 11.18 -0.51 -10.25
CA LYS A 192 11.83 -0.19 -11.54
C LYS A 192 11.08 -0.69 -12.77
N ALA A 193 10.39 -1.83 -12.66
CA ALA A 193 9.61 -2.36 -13.77
C ALA A 193 8.10 -2.07 -13.65
N GLY A 194 7.69 -1.34 -12.61
CA GLY A 194 6.29 -1.01 -12.33
C GLY A 194 6.05 0.49 -12.32
N MET A 195 6.05 1.09 -11.13
CA MET A 195 5.73 2.51 -10.96
C MET A 195 6.66 3.44 -11.74
N LEU A 196 7.97 3.16 -11.81
CA LEU A 196 8.93 4.04 -12.49
C LEU A 196 8.54 4.32 -13.96
N PRO A 197 8.47 3.33 -14.87
CA PRO A 197 8.08 3.58 -16.26
C PRO A 197 6.62 4.05 -16.39
N PHE A 198 5.74 3.70 -15.43
CA PHE A 198 4.37 4.19 -15.43
C PHE A 198 4.30 5.71 -15.25
N THR A 199 5.06 6.28 -14.32
CA THR A 199 5.10 7.74 -14.09
C THR A 199 5.64 8.53 -15.29
N GLU A 200 6.46 7.89 -16.12
CA GLU A 200 7.02 8.47 -17.36
C GLU A 200 6.05 8.39 -18.55
N SER A 201 4.93 7.67 -18.41
CA SER A 201 3.96 7.48 -19.49
C SER A 201 3.05 8.70 -19.73
N ASP A 202 2.64 8.91 -20.98
CA ASP A 202 1.66 9.94 -21.34
C ASP A 202 0.33 9.77 -20.59
N PHE A 203 -0.05 8.52 -20.29
CA PHE A 203 -1.27 8.22 -19.55
C PHE A 203 -1.19 8.77 -18.11
N PHE A 204 -0.06 8.55 -17.42
CA PHE A 204 0.12 9.08 -16.07
C PHE A 204 0.09 10.61 -16.05
N GLN A 205 0.73 11.26 -17.02
CA GLN A 205 0.67 12.73 -17.15
C GLN A 205 -0.77 13.21 -17.40
N ALA A 206 -1.54 12.48 -18.22
CA ALA A 206 -2.95 12.78 -18.49
C ALA A 206 -3.88 12.55 -17.29
N MET A 207 -3.48 11.76 -16.29
CA MET A 207 -4.24 11.61 -15.05
C MET A 207 -4.26 12.91 -14.22
N GLN A 208 -3.32 13.82 -14.43
CA GLN A 208 -3.19 15.09 -13.68
C GLN A 208 -3.32 14.89 -12.17
N VAL A 209 -2.52 13.98 -11.60
CA VAL A 209 -2.59 13.61 -10.17
C VAL A 209 -2.16 14.80 -9.31
N GLY A 210 -3.09 15.32 -8.50
CA GLY A 210 -2.80 16.39 -7.53
C GLY A 210 -2.46 15.87 -6.14
N VAL A 211 -2.99 14.70 -5.78
CA VAL A 211 -2.70 14.01 -4.52
C VAL A 211 -2.60 12.52 -4.77
N SER A 212 -1.57 11.88 -4.21
CA SER A 212 -1.42 10.43 -4.16
C SER A 212 -1.44 9.96 -2.71
N LEU A 213 -2.17 8.89 -2.44
CA LEU A 213 -2.08 8.13 -1.19
C LEU A 213 -1.46 6.77 -1.50
N ASP A 214 -0.46 6.40 -0.70
CA ASP A 214 0.20 5.10 -0.77
C ASP A 214 0.01 4.36 0.56
N GLU A 215 0.75 3.28 0.77
CA GLU A 215 0.75 2.60 2.07
C GLU A 215 1.25 3.48 3.23
N GLY A 216 0.99 2.99 4.43
CA GLY A 216 1.47 3.58 5.66
C GLY A 216 1.69 2.51 6.72
N TRP A 217 2.08 2.94 7.91
CA TRP A 217 2.29 2.01 9.02
C TRP A 217 0.99 1.54 9.64
N ALA A 218 0.89 0.21 9.80
CA ALA A 218 -0.16 -0.39 10.61
C ALA A 218 0.00 0.04 12.08
N THR A 219 -1.11 0.46 12.67
CA THR A 219 -1.20 0.87 14.08
C THR A 219 -2.19 -0.03 14.82
N PRO A 220 -1.89 -0.43 16.07
CA PRO A 220 -2.83 -1.19 16.88
C PRO A 220 -3.95 -0.30 17.47
N GLU A 221 -3.76 1.02 17.51
CA GLU A 221 -4.77 1.99 17.93
C GLU A 221 -5.55 2.57 16.74
N GLU A 222 -6.66 3.27 17.02
CA GLU A 222 -7.45 4.02 16.04
C GLU A 222 -6.77 5.35 15.61
N VAL A 223 -5.45 5.32 15.42
CA VAL A 223 -4.64 6.46 14.99
C VAL A 223 -4.06 6.15 13.63
N TYR A 224 -4.39 6.96 12.62
CA TYR A 224 -3.88 6.83 11.27
C TYR A 224 -2.77 7.86 11.04
N PRO A 225 -1.48 7.47 11.12
CA PRO A 225 -0.39 8.38 10.86
C PRO A 225 -0.37 8.77 9.39
N VAL A 226 -0.18 10.06 9.11
CA VAL A 226 -0.02 10.57 7.75
C VAL A 226 1.44 10.96 7.57
N PHE A 227 2.10 10.30 6.63
CA PHE A 227 3.47 10.59 6.25
C PHE A 227 3.49 11.46 5.00
N TYR A 228 4.41 12.42 4.95
CA TYR A 228 4.58 13.32 3.80
C TYR A 228 5.97 13.18 3.15
N ALA A 229 6.81 12.30 3.69
CA ALA A 229 8.16 12.04 3.21
C ALA A 229 8.67 10.69 3.71
N GLU A 230 9.49 10.04 2.90
CA GLU A 230 10.15 8.77 3.22
C GLU A 230 11.66 8.85 3.03
N ARG A 231 12.38 7.87 3.57
CA ARG A 231 13.82 7.76 3.38
C ARG A 231 14.10 6.89 2.15
N THR A 232 15.02 7.33 1.30
CA THR A 232 15.49 6.50 0.19
C THR A 232 16.46 5.44 0.69
N PRO A 233 16.27 4.15 0.36
CA PRO A 233 17.26 3.12 0.67
C PRO A 233 18.53 3.34 -0.16
N TRP A 234 19.69 3.07 0.45
CA TRP A 234 20.97 3.01 -0.26
C TRP A 234 21.56 1.62 -0.10
N TRP A 235 21.36 0.78 -1.11
CA TRP A 235 21.83 -0.60 -1.11
C TRP A 235 23.31 -0.66 -1.54
N LEU A 236 24.12 -1.42 -0.79
CA LEU A 236 25.57 -1.55 -1.03
C LEU A 236 25.94 -3.02 -1.18
N VAL A 237 26.62 -3.38 -2.27
CA VAL A 237 27.17 -4.72 -2.48
C VAL A 237 28.68 -4.72 -2.23
N ILE A 238 29.11 -5.39 -1.16
CA ILE A 238 30.53 -5.48 -0.81
C ILE A 238 31.09 -6.79 -1.37
N ARG A 239 31.96 -6.69 -2.37
CA ARG A 239 32.67 -7.84 -2.97
C ARG A 239 34.08 -7.97 -2.41
N SER A 240 34.52 -9.22 -2.21
CA SER A 240 35.89 -9.54 -1.81
C SER A 240 36.36 -10.77 -2.57
N SER A 241 37.55 -10.68 -3.13
CA SER A 241 38.24 -11.78 -3.79
C SER A 241 39.49 -12.13 -2.99
N GLY A 242 39.87 -13.41 -3.00
CA GLY A 242 41.04 -13.89 -2.30
C GLY A 242 41.38 -15.33 -2.70
N ASN A 243 42.48 -15.84 -2.20
CA ASN A 243 42.98 -17.16 -2.58
C ASN A 243 42.01 -18.28 -2.13
N PRO A 244 41.69 -19.26 -3.00
CA PRO A 244 40.93 -20.44 -2.61
C PRO A 244 41.82 -21.39 -1.79
N GLY A 245 41.22 -22.22 -0.93
CA GLY A 245 41.98 -23.15 -0.11
C GLY A 245 41.12 -24.25 0.54
N HIS A 246 41.77 -25.33 0.95
CA HIS A 246 41.12 -26.43 1.68
C HIS A 246 40.61 -25.92 3.04
N GLY A 247 39.34 -26.15 3.37
CA GLY A 247 38.67 -25.57 4.55
C GLY A 247 39.24 -25.96 5.92
N SER A 248 40.09 -26.99 5.97
CA SER A 248 40.84 -27.36 7.18
C SER A 248 42.11 -26.53 7.43
N LYS A 249 42.44 -25.61 6.52
CA LYS A 249 43.60 -24.71 6.61
C LYS A 249 43.14 -23.26 6.47
N LEU A 250 43.64 -22.39 7.34
CA LEU A 250 43.41 -20.96 7.25
C LEU A 250 44.52 -20.36 6.39
N TYR A 251 44.15 -19.89 5.19
CA TYR A 251 45.06 -19.24 4.27
C TYR A 251 44.90 -17.73 4.37
N ASP A 252 46.04 -17.02 4.38
CA ASP A 252 46.06 -15.55 4.32
C ASP A 252 45.55 -15.04 2.97
N ASN A 253 44.97 -13.85 2.98
CA ASN A 253 44.36 -13.20 1.81
C ASN A 253 43.19 -13.99 1.23
N SER A 254 42.42 -14.66 2.08
CA SER A 254 41.15 -15.28 1.67
C SER A 254 40.07 -14.23 1.41
N ALA A 255 39.08 -14.58 0.59
CA ALA A 255 37.94 -13.69 0.34
C ALA A 255 37.21 -13.30 1.63
N MET A 256 37.10 -14.25 2.58
CA MET A 256 36.47 -14.05 3.89
C MET A 256 37.25 -13.09 4.79
N GLU A 257 38.58 -13.19 4.81
CA GLU A 257 39.42 -12.24 5.53
C GLU A 257 39.24 -10.82 4.97
N GLY A 258 39.27 -10.66 3.64
CA GLY A 258 39.03 -9.39 2.99
C GLY A 258 37.63 -8.80 3.27
N LEU A 259 36.60 -9.64 3.37
CA LEU A 259 35.24 -9.22 3.77
C LEU A 259 35.22 -8.70 5.20
N LEU A 260 35.82 -9.43 6.15
CA LEU A 260 35.86 -9.03 7.56
C LEU A 260 36.61 -7.73 7.77
N VAL A 261 37.73 -7.52 7.08
CA VAL A 261 38.50 -6.27 7.14
C VAL A 261 37.68 -5.12 6.56
N ARG A 262 37.05 -5.29 5.39
CA ARG A 262 36.23 -4.24 4.78
C ARG A 262 35.00 -3.89 5.64
N ARG A 263 34.33 -4.89 6.23
CA ARG A 263 33.22 -4.65 7.18
C ARG A 263 33.63 -3.76 8.35
N ARG A 264 34.82 -3.97 8.92
CA ARG A 264 35.34 -3.14 10.03
C ARG A 264 35.66 -1.71 9.61
N ARG A 265 35.88 -1.46 8.32
CA ARG A 265 36.20 -0.13 7.77
C ARG A 265 34.97 0.67 7.36
N ILE A 266 33.78 0.06 7.33
CA ILE A 266 32.53 0.79 7.21
C ILE A 266 32.22 1.30 8.62
N PRO A 267 32.47 2.58 8.94
CA PRO A 267 32.10 3.10 10.25
C PRO A 267 30.59 2.90 10.44
N PRO A 268 30.09 2.83 11.68
CA PRO A 268 28.66 2.97 11.90
C PRO A 268 28.23 4.28 11.21
N LEU A 269 27.44 4.17 10.14
CA LEU A 269 27.01 5.27 9.24
C LEU A 269 26.21 6.38 9.96
N ARG A 270 26.06 6.30 11.29
CA ARG A 270 25.33 7.24 12.14
C ARG A 270 26.04 8.58 12.32
N ASP A 271 27.37 8.65 12.18
CA ASP A 271 28.16 9.86 12.48
C ASP A 271 28.79 10.58 11.27
N SER A 272 28.78 10.00 10.07
CA SER A 272 29.45 10.59 8.90
C SER A 272 28.47 11.34 8.00
N ARG A 273 28.35 12.67 8.18
CA ARG A 273 27.60 13.57 7.26
C ARG A 273 28.24 13.77 5.88
N ARG A 274 29.31 13.04 5.54
CA ARG A 274 29.94 13.06 4.22
C ARG A 274 30.50 11.67 3.93
N VAL A 275 29.91 10.97 2.97
CA VAL A 275 30.53 9.83 2.31
C VAL A 275 31.04 10.34 0.96
N GLU A 276 32.12 11.12 1.00
CA GLU A 276 32.95 11.36 -0.19
C GLU A 276 34.20 10.48 -0.06
N GLY A 277 34.40 9.55 -0.99
CA GLY A 277 35.70 8.88 -1.15
C GLY A 277 35.84 7.42 -0.69
N LEU A 278 34.79 6.60 -0.73
CA LEU A 278 34.96 5.14 -0.62
C LEU A 278 35.21 4.53 -2.01
N CYS A 279 36.47 4.46 -2.42
CA CYS A 279 36.90 3.82 -3.66
C CYS A 279 36.58 2.31 -3.62
N GLY A 280 35.89 1.80 -4.64
CA GLY A 280 35.55 0.37 -4.80
C GLY A 280 34.16 -0.03 -4.30
N ILE A 281 33.29 0.93 -4.01
CA ILE A 281 31.84 0.69 -3.91
C ILE A 281 31.27 0.87 -5.32
N GLU A 282 30.80 -0.22 -5.91
CA GLU A 282 29.98 -0.18 -7.11
C GLU A 282 28.51 -0.22 -6.68
N GLU A 283 27.70 0.66 -7.25
CA GLU A 283 26.25 0.51 -7.25
C GLU A 283 25.91 -0.78 -8.00
N ASP A 284 24.95 -1.56 -7.50
CA ASP A 284 24.48 -2.73 -8.25
C ASP A 284 23.58 -2.23 -9.39
N PRO A 285 23.96 -2.41 -10.67
CA PRO A 285 23.11 -1.98 -11.78
C PRO A 285 21.79 -2.77 -11.87
N LYS A 286 21.61 -3.82 -11.04
CA LYS A 286 20.42 -4.68 -11.00
C LYS A 286 19.50 -4.44 -9.79
N LEU A 287 19.85 -3.55 -8.86
CA LEU A 287 18.97 -3.10 -7.75
C LEU A 287 18.42 -1.74 -8.05
#